data_AF-X7YKQ9-F1
#
_entry.id   AF-X7YKQ9-F1
#
_cell.length_a   1.000
_cell.length_b   1.000
_cell.length_c   1.000
_cell.angle_alpha   90.00
_cell.angle_beta   90.00
_cell.angle_gamma   90.00
#
_symmetry.space_group_name_H-M   'P 1'
#
loop_
_entity.id
_entity.type
_entity.pdbx_description
1 polymer ?
#
loop_
_entity_poly.entity_id
_entity_poly.type
_entity_poly.pdbx_seq_one_letter_code
_entity_poly.pdbx_strand_id
1 'polypeptide(L)' 'MAAELVPIRLSLTAGDRYTLWAPRWRDAGDEWEAFLGKGEDLYGFESVADLVAFVRSDTDNDLVDHPRGRT' A
#
# COMPACT_ATOMS: atom_id res chain seq x y z
N MET A 1 15.27 -4.56 8.44
CA MET A 1 14.15 -5.53 8.47
C MET A 1 13.19 -5.05 7.40
N ALA A 2 12.83 -5.87 6.41
CA ALA A 2 11.79 -5.47 5.47
C ALA A 2 10.48 -5.39 6.26
N ALA A 3 9.80 -4.25 6.19
CA ALA A 3 8.45 -4.14 6.69
C ALA A 3 7.55 -5.01 5.80
N GLU A 4 6.61 -5.76 6.36
CA GLU A 4 5.62 -6.47 5.54
C GLU A 4 4.45 -5.52 5.24
N LEU A 5 3.97 -5.55 3.99
CA LEU A 5 2.79 -4.80 3.61
C LEU A 5 1.56 -5.38 4.30
N VAL A 6 0.79 -4.54 4.97
CA VAL A 6 -0.39 -4.92 5.74
C VAL A 6 -1.65 -4.59 4.93
N PRO A 7 -2.49 -5.58 4.61
CA PRO A 7 -3.80 -5.33 4.04
C PRO A 7 -4.74 -4.65 5.04
N ILE A 8 -5.42 -3.60 4.59
CA ILE A 8 -6.37 -2.84 5.41
C ILE A 8 -7.73 -2.81 4.73
N ARG A 9 -8.78 -3.01 5.54
CA ARG A 9 -10.16 -2.71 5.18
C ARG A 9 -10.62 -1.47 5.93
N LEU A 10 -11.03 -0.46 5.18
CA LEU A 10 -11.63 0.78 5.67
C LEU A 10 -13.14 0.67 5.53
N SER A 11 -13.86 0.61 6.64
CA SER A 11 -15.32 0.63 6.63
C SER A 11 -15.82 2.08 6.68
N LEU A 12 -16.34 2.56 5.56
CA LEU A 12 -16.88 3.91 5.41
C LEU A 12 -18.40 3.85 5.31
N THR A 13 -19.06 4.98 5.55
CA THR A 13 -20.53 5.08 5.39
C THR A 13 -21.00 4.79 3.96
N ALA A 14 -20.14 5.02 2.97
CA ALA A 14 -20.39 4.73 1.56
C ALA A 14 -20.07 3.28 1.15
N GLY A 15 -19.56 2.46 2.08
CA GLY A 15 -19.15 1.08 1.84
C GLY A 15 -17.70 0.79 2.23
N ASP A 16 -17.33 -0.48 2.20
CA ASP A 16 -15.97 -0.92 2.49
C ASP A 16 -15.01 -0.55 1.36
N ARG A 17 -13.76 -0.23 1.71
CA ARG A 17 -12.63 -0.04 0.79
C ARG A 17 -11.43 -0.85 1.25
N TYR A 18 -10.65 -1.34 0.30
CA TYR A 18 -9.46 -2.16 0.54
C TYR A 18 -8.22 -1.43 0.05
N THR A 19 -7.15 -1.46 0.85
CA THR A 19 -5.86 -0.83 0.52
C THR A 19 -4.71 -1.55 1.22
N LEU A 20 -3.48 -1.08 1.04
CA LEU A 20 -2.29 -1.55 1.74
C LEU A 20 -1.69 -0.43 2.58
N TRP A 21 -1.06 -0.80 3.69
CA TRP A 21 -0.21 0.05 4.50
C TRP A 21 1.17 -0.56 4.62
N ALA A 22 2.19 0.25 4.40
CA ALA A 22 3.55 -0.06 4.73
C ALA A 22 3.87 0.51 6.12
N PRO A 23 4.05 -0.34 7.15
CA PRO A 23 4.57 0.09 8.43
C PRO A 23 6.00 0.59 8.26
N ARG A 24 6.50 1.31 9.27
CA ARG A 24 7.79 2.01 9.19
C ARG A 24 8.91 1.15 8.60
N TRP A 25 9.52 1.64 7.53
CA TRP A 25 10.72 1.06 6.92
C TRP A 25 11.81 2.11 6.79
N ARG A 26 13.03 1.64 6.51
CA ARG A 26 14.17 2.51 6.23
C ARG A 26 14.57 2.36 4.78
N ASP A 27 14.76 3.49 4.12
CA ASP A 27 15.35 3.56 2.79
C ASP A 27 16.33 4.73 2.73
N ALA A 28 17.52 4.49 2.16
CA ALA A 28 18.62 5.47 2.06
C ALA A 28 19.03 6.21 3.36
N GLY A 29 18.63 5.71 4.54
CA GLY A 29 18.90 6.35 5.84
C GLY A 29 17.72 7.13 6.41
N ASP A 30 16.66 7.32 5.63
CA ASP A 30 15.41 7.95 6.04
C ASP A 30 14.40 6.90 6.53
N GLU A 31 13.52 7.31 7.44
CA GLU A 31 12.41 6.50 7.92
C GLU A 31 11.12 6.93 7.22
N TRP A 32 10.46 5.95 6.60
CA TRP A 32 9.27 6.14 5.80
C TRP A 32 8.10 5.32 6.34
N GLU A 33 6.89 5.82 6.13
CA GLU A 33 5.64 5.09 6.30
C GLU A 33 4.62 5.63 5.28
N ALA A 34 3.83 4.76 4.67
CA ALA A 34 2.92 5.16 3.60
C ALA A 34 1.76 4.19 3.45
N PHE A 35 0.65 4.70 2.91
CA PHE A 35 -0.41 3.87 2.34
C PHE A 35 -0.15 3.63 0.85
N LEU A 36 -0.86 2.67 0.26
CA LEU A 36 -0.93 2.56 -1.19
C LEU A 36 -1.60 3.80 -1.77
N GLY A 37 -0.85 4.58 -2.53
CA GLY A 37 -1.24 5.91 -2.96
C GLY A 37 -0.16 6.57 -3.80
N LYS A 38 -0.35 7.86 -4.09
CA LYS A 38 0.66 8.69 -4.74
C LYS A 38 0.63 10.10 -4.16
N GLY A 39 1.72 10.50 -3.51
CA GLY A 39 1.81 11.80 -2.86
C GLY A 39 0.77 11.94 -1.75
N GLU A 40 -0.28 12.74 -2.00
CA GLU A 40 -1.37 12.98 -1.04
C GLU A 40 -2.60 12.09 -1.29
N ASP A 41 -2.63 11.37 -2.41
CA ASP A 41 -3.75 10.52 -2.79
C ASP A 41 -3.68 9.15 -2.12
N LEU A 42 -4.80 8.69 -1.57
CA LEU A 42 -4.99 7.33 -1.05
C LEU A 42 -5.78 6.50 -2.05
N TYR A 43 -5.22 5.36 -2.46
CA TYR A 43 -5.92 4.42 -3.34
C TYR A 43 -6.69 3.40 -2.52
N GLY A 44 -8.01 3.36 -2.72
CA GLY A 44 -8.92 2.42 -2.07
C GLY A 44 -9.83 1.73 -3.08
N PHE A 45 -9.91 0.41 -3.00
CA PHE A 45 -10.61 -0.43 -3.96
C PHE A 45 -11.90 -1.01 -3.38
N GLU A 46 -12.92 -1.25 -4.19
CA GLU A 46 -14.19 -1.84 -3.73
C GLU A 46 -14.09 -3.34 -3.47
N SER A 47 -13.10 -4.01 -4.06
CA SER A 47 -12.83 -5.43 -3.86
C SER A 47 -11.33 -5.71 -3.69
N VAL A 48 -11.02 -6.84 -3.03
CA VAL A 48 -9.64 -7.34 -2.92
C VAL A 48 -9.09 -7.74 -4.29
N ALA A 49 -9.95 -8.19 -5.22
CA ALA A 49 -9.53 -8.57 -6.56
C ALA A 49 -8.99 -7.35 -7.34
N ASP A 50 -9.65 -6.21 -7.23
CA ASP A 50 -9.22 -4.96 -7.87
C ASP A 50 -7.91 -4.44 -7.27
N LEU A 51 -7.76 -4.53 -5.93
CA LEU A 51 -6.50 -4.22 -5.26
C LEU A 51 -5.35 -5.09 -5.79
N VAL A 52 -5.56 -6.40 -5.88
CA VAL A 52 -4.53 -7.33 -6.38
C VAL A 52 -4.21 -7.07 -7.85
N ALA A 53 -5.22 -6.76 -8.67
CA ALA A 53 -5.02 -6.40 -10.07
C ALA A 53 -4.14 -5.15 -10.18
N PHE A 54 -4.43 -4.11 -9.40
CA PHE A 54 -3.63 -2.88 -9.36
C PHE A 54 -2.18 -3.15 -8.95
N VAL A 55 -1.95 -3.84 -7.82
CA VAL A 55 -0.60 -4.13 -7.29
C VAL A 55 0.28 -4.91 -8.28
N ARG A 56 -0.32 -5.67 -9.20
CA ARG A 56 0.39 -6.44 -10.22
C ARG A 56 0.76 -5.64 -11.46
N SER A 57 0.05 -4.56 -11.76
CA SER A 57 0.24 -3.79 -12.99
C SER A 57 0.81 -2.40 -12.77
N ASP A 58 0.54 -1.78 -11.63
CA ASP A 58 0.96 -0.41 -11.35
C ASP A 58 2.39 -0.35 -10.82
N THR A 59 3.13 0.63 -11.32
CA THR A 59 4.54 0.88 -10.97
C THR A 59 4.79 2.33 -10.59
N ASP A 60 3.75 3.13 -10.38
CA ASP A 60 3.82 4.57 -10.14
C ASP A 60 2.98 4.94 -8.91
N ASN A 61 3.41 4.41 -7.77
CA ASN A 61 2.80 4.60 -6.46
C ASN A 61 3.87 4.63 -5.37
N ASP A 62 3.53 5.17 -4.19
CA ASP A 62 4.45 5.39 -3.08
C ASP A 62 5.03 4.09 -2.47
N LEU A 63 4.47 2.93 -2.82
CA LEU A 63 4.94 1.62 -2.37
C LEU A 63 5.82 0.89 -3.40
N VAL A 64 6.16 1.52 -4.54
CA VAL A 64 7.02 0.90 -5.55
C VAL A 64 8.43 0.65 -5.02
N ASP A 65 8.96 1.59 -4.24
CA ASP A 65 10.29 1.53 -3.63
C ASP A 65 10.28 0.84 -2.26
N HIS A 66 9.10 0.44 -1.77
CA HIS A 66 8.99 -0.28 -0.51
C HIS A 66 9.70 -1.64 -0.63
N PRO A 67 10.61 -1.98 0.30
CA PRO A 67 11.34 -3.25 0.26
C PRO A 67 10.37 -4.42 0.41
N ARG A 68 10.08 -5.11 -0.68
CA ARG A 68 9.26 -6.33 -0.65
C ARG A 68 10.07 -7.43 0.03
N GLY A 69 9.54 -7.99 1.11
CA GLY A 69 10.12 -9.16 1.77
C GLY A 69 10.36 -10.28 0.74
N ARG A 70 11.50 -10.96 0.87
CA ARG A 70 11.81 -12.15 0.06
C ARG A 70 10.81 -13.24 0.48
N THR A 71 10.03 -13.75 -0.46
CA THR A 71 9.32 -15.04 -0.27
C THR A 71 10.33 -16.17 -0.26
#